data_AF-A0AAU6XDP8-F1
#
_entry.id   AF-A0AAU6XDP8-F1
#
_cell.length_a   1.000
_cell.length_b   1.000
_cell.length_c   1.000
_cell.angle_alpha   90.00
_cell.angle_beta   90.00
_cell.angle_gamma   90.00
#
_symmetry.space_group_name_H-M   'P 1'
#
loop_
_entity.id
_entity.type
_entity.pdbx_description
1 polymer ?
#
loop_
_entity_poly.entity_id
_entity_poly.type
_entity_poly.pdbx_seq_one_letter_code
_entity_poly.pdbx_strand_id
1 'polypeptide(L)'
;MDTTIKIDAETRDKLAALAEARNMSMRALIEEFAATALTPAQLRERAERTDAFLAAEFGHRVGEDEADTLRDRMRRAQNASRGTAA
;
A
#
# COMPACT_ATOMS: atom_id res chain seq x y z
N MET A 1 -17.98 9.92 -13.89
CA MET A 1 -18.82 8.76 -14.26
C MET A 1 -18.87 7.86 -13.06
N ASP A 2 -20.05 7.48 -12.59
CA ASP A 2 -20.16 6.55 -11.46
C ASP A 2 -20.13 5.12 -11.97
N THR A 3 -19.44 4.25 -11.22
CA THR A 3 -19.26 2.84 -11.56
C THR A 3 -19.82 1.99 -10.44
N THR A 4 -20.64 1.00 -10.81
CA THR A 4 -21.20 0.04 -9.86
C THR A 4 -20.33 -1.20 -9.82
N ILE A 5 -19.85 -1.57 -8.63
CA ILE A 5 -19.07 -2.78 -8.39
C ILE A 5 -19.98 -3.80 -7.69
N LYS A 6 -20.07 -5.02 -8.23
CA LYS A 6 -20.78 -6.12 -7.56
C LYS A 6 -19.88 -6.74 -6.50
N ILE A 7 -20.36 -6.74 -5.26
CA ILE A 7 -19.72 -7.38 -4.11
C ILE A 7 -20.78 -8.13 -3.30
N ASP A 8 -20.35 -9.11 -2.52
CA ASP A 8 -21.22 -9.79 -1.57
C ASP A 8 -21.59 -8.88 -0.38
N ALA A 9 -22.64 -9.26 0.34
CA ALA A 9 -23.17 -8.46 1.44
C ALA A 9 -22.17 -8.34 2.61
N GLU A 10 -21.42 -9.41 2.91
CA GLU A 10 -20.45 -9.42 4.00
C GLU A 10 -19.32 -8.42 3.73
N THR A 11 -18.79 -8.40 2.51
CA THR A 11 -17.76 -7.45 2.08
C THR A 11 -18.28 -6.02 2.14
N ARG A 12 -19.50 -5.76 1.68
CA ARG A 12 -20.12 -4.42 1.77
C ARG A 12 -20.21 -3.95 3.22
N ASP A 13 -20.67 -4.81 4.12
CA ASP A 13 -20.90 -4.45 5.52
C ASP A 13 -19.57 -4.19 6.24
N LYS A 14 -18.51 -4.97 5.93
CA LYS A 14 -17.15 -4.69 6.40
C LYS A 14 -16.62 -3.34 5.90
N LEU A 15 -16.83 -3.01 4.62
CA LEU A 15 -16.41 -1.72 4.06
C LEU A 15 -17.17 -0.55 4.69
N ALA A 16 -18.46 -0.71 4.96
CA ALA A 16 -19.26 0.29 5.66
C ALA A 16 -18.72 0.54 7.08
N ALA A 17 -18.47 -0.52 7.84
CA ALA A 17 -17.89 -0.41 9.18
C ALA A 17 -16.50 0.26 9.18
N LEU A 18 -15.66 -0.04 8.18
CA LEU A 18 -14.36 0.62 8.01
C LEU A 18 -14.49 2.11 7.68
N ALA A 19 -15.47 2.48 6.86
CA ALA A 19 -15.73 3.87 6.51
C ALA A 19 -16.22 4.67 7.72
N GLU A 20 -17.14 4.09 8.49
CA GLU A 20 -17.64 4.66 9.75
C GLU A 20 -16.52 4.85 10.79
N ALA A 21 -15.69 3.83 11.00
CA ALA A 21 -14.55 3.91 11.93
C ALA A 21 -13.57 5.03 11.57
N ARG A 22 -13.49 5.40 10.29
CA ARG A 22 -12.63 6.48 9.77
C ARG A 22 -13.37 7.80 9.53
N ASN A 23 -14.64 7.92 9.94
CA ASN A 23 -15.50 9.08 9.71
C ASN A 23 -15.53 9.55 8.24
N MET A 24 -15.57 8.61 7.31
CA MET A 24 -15.57 8.89 5.87
C MET A 24 -16.72 8.14 5.18
N SER A 25 -17.07 8.58 3.97
CA SER A 25 -18.03 7.86 3.16
C SER A 25 -17.39 6.60 2.57
N MET A 26 -18.21 5.58 2.28
CA MET A 26 -17.74 4.36 1.62
C MET A 26 -17.09 4.66 0.26
N ARG A 27 -17.57 5.69 -0.45
CA ARG A 27 -16.94 6.18 -1.68
C ARG A 27 -15.53 6.72 -1.41
N ALA A 28 -15.38 7.61 -0.44
CA ALA A 28 -14.08 8.20 -0.11
C ALA A 28 -13.08 7.14 0.35
N LEU A 29 -13.54 6.14 1.12
CA LEU A 29 -12.72 5.00 1.52
C LEU A 29 -12.19 4.23 0.30
N ILE A 30 -13.05 3.94 -0.68
CA ILE A 30 -12.65 3.21 -1.89
C ILE A 30 -11.72 4.05 -2.78
N GLU A 31 -11.97 5.35 -2.91
CA GLU A 31 -11.07 6.25 -3.63
C GLU A 31 -9.69 6.33 -2.97
N GLU A 32 -9.62 6.38 -1.64
CA GLU A 32 -8.37 6.32 -0.88
C GLU A 32 -7.66 4.96 -1.05
N PHE A 33 -8.40 3.86 -1.00
CA PHE A 33 -7.84 2.53 -1.27
C PHE A 33 -7.28 2.44 -2.68
N ALA A 34 -7.99 2.95 -3.70
CA ALA A 34 -7.49 2.97 -5.07
C ALA A 34 -6.24 3.86 -5.22
N ALA A 35 -6.17 4.97 -4.49
CA ALA A 35 -5.01 5.85 -4.50
C ALA A 35 -3.77 5.23 -3.82
N THR A 36 -3.98 4.41 -2.79
CA THR A 36 -2.90 3.79 -2.00
C THR A 36 -2.49 2.40 -2.51
N ALA A 37 -3.43 1.64 -3.11
CA ALA A 37 -3.18 0.33 -3.70
C ALA A 37 -2.51 0.48 -5.07
N LEU A 38 -1.23 0.85 -5.06
CA LEU A 38 -0.41 0.90 -6.27
C LEU A 38 -0.35 -0.47 -6.94
N THR A 39 -0.57 -0.50 -8.24
CA THR A 39 -0.37 -1.72 -9.05
C THR A 39 1.11 -2.11 -9.06
N PRO A 40 1.46 -3.38 -9.37
CA PRO A 40 2.86 -3.79 -9.51
C PRO A 40 3.66 -3.00 -10.54
N ALA A 41 2.99 -2.43 -11.56
CA ALA A 41 3.61 -1.54 -12.54
C ALA A 41 3.93 -0.17 -11.92
N GLN A 42 2.96 0.44 -11.22
CA GLN A 42 3.16 1.73 -10.54
C GLN A 42 4.15 1.63 -9.38
N LEU A 43 4.24 0.48 -8.71
CA LEU A 43 5.27 0.20 -7.71
C LEU A 43 6.67 0.21 -8.32
N ARG A 44 6.85 -0.39 -9.50
CA ARG A 44 8.12 -0.35 -10.23
C ARG A 44 8.48 1.07 -10.66
N GLU A 45 7.53 1.80 -11.24
CA GLU A 45 7.74 3.21 -11.62
C GLU A 45 8.12 4.08 -10.41
N ARG A 46 7.50 3.84 -9.25
CA ARG A 46 7.85 4.54 -8.00
C ARG A 46 9.25 4.17 -7.52
N ALA A 47 9.66 2.91 -7.64
CA ALA A 47 11.01 2.47 -7.29
C ALA A 47 12.03 3.13 -8.22
N GLU A 48 11.82 3.09 -9.54
CA GLU A 48 12.69 3.73 -10.53
C GLU A 48 12.84 5.24 -10.29
N ARG A 49 11.73 5.94 -9.98
CA ARG A 49 11.78 7.37 -9.63
C ARG A 49 12.57 7.62 -8.35
N THR A 50 12.43 6.74 -7.36
CA THR A 50 13.15 6.85 -6.09
C THR A 50 14.64 6.59 -6.30
N ASP A 51 15.00 5.58 -7.08
CA ASP A 51 16.40 5.28 -7.42
C ASP A 51 17.05 6.42 -8.21
N ALA A 52 16.32 7.01 -9.16
CA ALA A 52 16.78 8.17 -9.91
C ALA A 52 17.00 9.39 -8.99
N PHE A 53 16.09 9.64 -8.05
CA PHE A 53 16.23 10.71 -7.06
C PHE A 53 17.41 10.47 -6.11
N LEU A 54 17.57 9.24 -5.60
CA LEU A 54 18.69 8.89 -4.71
C LEU A 54 20.05 9.00 -5.42
N ALA A 55 20.11 8.59 -6.68
CA ALA A 55 21.31 8.74 -7.50
C ALA A 55 21.62 10.22 -7.80
N ALA A 56 20.60 11.03 -8.09
CA ALA A 56 20.78 12.44 -8.43
C ALA A 56 21.15 13.31 -7.21
N GLU A 57 20.46 13.14 -6.09
CA GLU A 57 20.62 14.01 -4.91
C GLU A 57 21.68 13.52 -3.94
N PHE A 58 21.87 12.19 -3.82
CA PHE A 58 22.76 11.61 -2.81
C PHE A 58 23.94 10.84 -3.40
N GLY A 59 24.01 10.67 -4.73
CA GLY A 59 25.06 9.91 -5.40
C GLY A 59 25.07 8.43 -5.04
N HIS A 60 23.99 7.92 -4.43
CA HIS A 60 23.90 6.56 -3.92
C HIS A 60 22.81 5.79 -4.67
N ARG A 61 23.18 4.65 -5.23
CA ARG A 61 22.25 3.68 -5.82
C ARG A 61 22.14 2.51 -4.86
N VAL A 62 20.93 2.22 -4.40
CA VAL A 62 20.67 1.04 -3.57
C VAL A 62 20.92 -0.20 -4.43
N GLY A 63 21.88 -1.02 -4.03
CA GLY A 63 22.15 -2.29 -4.70
C GLY A 63 21.04 -3.32 -4.43
N GLU A 64 20.81 -4.26 -5.36
CA GLU A 64 19.77 -5.29 -5.21
C GLU A 64 19.91 -6.08 -3.89
N ASP A 65 21.14 -6.41 -3.49
CA ASP A 65 21.43 -7.14 -2.23
C ASP A 65 21.02 -6.36 -0.98
N GLU A 66 21.19 -5.04 -0.99
CA GLU A 66 20.83 -4.16 0.12
C GLU A 66 19.30 -3.98 0.20
N ALA A 67 18.65 -3.86 -0.95
CA ALA A 67 17.20 -3.80 -1.05
C ALA A 67 16.53 -5.09 -0.55
N ASP A 68 17.08 -6.26 -0.88
CA ASP A 68 16.54 -7.55 -0.44
C ASP A 68 16.74 -7.76 1.06
N THR A 69 17.91 -7.38 1.59
CA THR A 69 18.15 -7.38 3.04
C THR A 69 17.16 -6.48 3.78
N LEU A 70 16.87 -5.30 3.24
CA LEU A 70 15.87 -4.38 3.79
C LEU A 70 14.46 -4.96 3.72
N ARG A 71 14.05 -5.54 2.58
CA ARG A 71 12.74 -6.20 2.41
C ARG A 71 12.53 -7.32 3.41
N ASP A 72 13.53 -8.16 3.62
CA ASP A 72 13.47 -9.24 4.59
C ASP A 72 13.33 -8.73 6.02
N ARG A 73 14.06 -7.66 6.36
CA ARG A 73 13.91 -6.99 7.66
C ARG A 73 12.50 -6.42 7.85
N MET A 74 11.96 -5.73 6.84
CA MET A 74 10.60 -5.17 6.90
C MET A 74 9.53 -6.25 7.01
N ARG A 75 9.67 -7.37 6.27
CA ARG A 75 8.74 -8.51 6.36
C ARG A 75 8.73 -9.11 7.76
N ARG A 76 9.91 -9.30 8.37
CA ARG A 76 10.01 -9.77 9.77
C ARG A 76 9.33 -8.82 10.75
N ALA A 77 9.52 -7.51 10.60
CA ALA A 77 8.89 -6.51 11.46
C ALA A 77 7.36 -6.47 11.32
N GLN A 78 6.84 -6.56 10.09
CA GLN A 78 5.39 -6.59 9.84
C GLN A 78 4.74 -7.85 10.42
N ASN A 79 5.40 -9.02 10.30
CA ASN A 79 4.91 -10.26 10.87
C ASN A 79 4.90 -10.21 12.41
N ALA A 80 5.92 -9.61 13.03
CA ALA A 80 5.95 -9.41 14.48
C ALA A 80 4.81 -8.49 14.96
N SER A 81 4.52 -7.41 14.23
CA SER A 81 3.41 -6.50 14.55
C SER A 81 2.02 -7.12 14.38
N ARG A 82 1.87 -8.06 13.43
CA ARG A 82 0.61 -8.81 13.24
C ARG A 82 0.39 -9.87 14.32
N GLY A 83 1.47 -10.45 14.88
CA GLY A 83 1.40 -11.43 15.97
C GLY A 83 0.98 -10.85 17.32
N THR A 84 1.11 -9.55 17.53
CA THR A 84 0.68 -8.84 18.76
C THR A 84 -0.79 -8.43 18.77
N ALA A 85 -1.55 -8.65 17.68
CA ALA A 85 -2.96 -8.28 17.56
C ALA A 85 -3.93 -9.50 17.60
N ALA A 86 -3.45 -10.66 18.07
CA ALA A 86 -4.24 -11.88 18.30
C ALA A 86 -4.27 -12.20 19.79
#